data_AF-A0A7S1SZW9-F1
#
_entry.id   AF-A0A7S1SZW9-F1
#
_cell.length_a   1.000
_cell.length_b   1.000
_cell.length_c   1.000
_cell.angle_alpha   90.00
_cell.angle_beta   90.00
_cell.angle_gamma   90.00
#
_symmetry.space_group_name_H-M   'P 1'
#
loop_
_entity.id
_entity.type
_entity.pdbx_description
1 polymer ?
#
loop_
_entity_poly.entity_id
_entity_poly.type
_entity_poly.pdbx_seq_one_letter_code
_entity_poly.pdbx_strand_id
1 'polypeptide(L)'
;SEDYATDIEVGLQLLDDFVFIHLDHPLDKFNLLLQMLHKLYALANGKCCEDNPDANTFHEILLPGHLLCKFMKEKLEDCLARFAAQVRREMTERPETVDLLSENYMRKVADKAMLDVGAMTEYMLSTGNLVSRSGLDLSQTSGFTV
;
A
#
# COMPACT_ATOMS: atom_id res chain seq x y z
N SER A 1 15.48 18.44 -18.39
CA SER A 1 14.31 18.95 -17.66
C SER A 1 13.75 17.77 -16.92
N GLU A 2 13.82 17.77 -15.59
CA GLU A 2 13.17 16.76 -14.77
C GLU A 2 11.66 16.91 -14.97
N ASP A 3 11.01 15.92 -15.58
CA ASP A 3 9.55 15.84 -15.64
C ASP A 3 9.05 15.49 -14.24
N TYR A 4 8.98 16.51 -13.38
CA TYR A 4 8.22 16.44 -12.15
C TYR A 4 6.72 16.48 -12.50
N ALA A 5 5.95 15.58 -11.88
CA ALA A 5 4.51 15.68 -11.91
C ALA A 5 4.09 17.08 -11.42
N THR A 6 3.15 17.69 -12.12
CA THR A 6 2.58 18.99 -11.73
C THR A 6 1.84 18.86 -10.40
N ASP A 7 1.70 19.97 -9.67
CA ASP A 7 0.92 19.99 -8.42
C ASP A 7 -0.51 19.44 -8.61
N ILE A 8 -1.08 19.67 -9.80
CA ILE A 8 -2.40 19.14 -10.19
C ILE A 8 -2.37 17.62 -10.30
N GLU A 9 -1.36 17.06 -10.98
CA GLU A 9 -1.21 15.60 -11.13
C GLU A 9 -0.97 14.93 -9.77
N VAL A 10 -0.13 15.52 -8.91
CA VAL A 10 0.09 15.02 -7.54
C VAL A 10 -1.20 15.10 -6.72
N GLY A 11 -1.96 16.19 -6.85
CA GLY A 11 -3.25 16.34 -6.20
C GLY A 11 -4.28 15.30 -6.64
N LEU A 12 -4.34 14.98 -7.94
CA LEU A 12 -5.20 13.93 -8.47
C LEU A 12 -4.77 12.55 -7.98
N GLN A 13 -3.47 12.24 -8.01
CA GLN A 13 -2.92 10.99 -7.50
C GLN A 13 -3.26 10.78 -6.02
N LEU A 14 -3.21 11.84 -5.20
CA LEU A 14 -3.60 11.77 -3.80
C LEU A 14 -5.08 11.39 -3.63
N LEU A 15 -5.97 11.97 -4.44
CA LEU A 15 -7.39 11.61 -4.40
C LEU A 15 -7.63 10.16 -4.85
N ASP A 16 -6.81 9.65 -5.76
CA ASP A 16 -6.91 8.28 -6.25
C ASP A 16 -6.36 7.24 -5.28
N ASP A 17 -5.25 7.54 -4.62
CA ASP A 17 -4.59 6.61 -3.71
C ASP A 17 -5.21 6.58 -2.30
N PHE A 18 -5.90 7.64 -1.87
CA PHE A 18 -6.33 7.79 -0.48
C PHE A 18 -7.83 8.05 -0.28
N VAL A 19 -8.55 8.59 -1.26
CA VAL A 19 -9.96 8.98 -1.07
C VAL A 19 -10.87 7.99 -1.79
N PHE A 20 -11.60 7.19 -1.02
CA PHE A 20 -12.56 6.19 -1.51
C PHE A 20 -12.01 5.34 -2.66
N ILE A 21 -10.86 4.71 -2.44
CA ILE A 21 -10.10 3.94 -3.44
C ILE A 21 -10.86 2.80 -4.12
N HIS A 22 -12.03 2.44 -3.58
CA HIS A 22 -12.93 1.43 -4.15
C HIS A 22 -13.86 2.01 -5.24
N LEU A 23 -13.78 3.32 -5.52
CA LEU A 23 -14.56 4.02 -6.55
C LEU A 23 -13.61 4.62 -7.59
N ASP A 24 -13.88 4.36 -8.87
CA ASP A 24 -13.03 4.83 -9.98
C ASP A 24 -13.35 6.26 -10.42
N HIS A 25 -14.62 6.71 -10.28
CA HIS A 25 -15.06 8.00 -10.81
C HIS A 25 -15.10 9.10 -9.73
N PRO A 26 -14.49 10.28 -9.97
CA PRO A 26 -14.50 11.39 -9.01
C PRO A 26 -15.90 11.84 -8.57
N LEU A 27 -16.89 11.75 -9.48
CA LEU A 27 -18.26 12.12 -9.17
C LEU A 27 -18.89 11.16 -8.13
N ASP A 28 -18.57 9.87 -8.19
CA ASP A 28 -19.05 8.87 -7.23
C ASP A 28 -18.40 9.07 -5.86
N LYS A 29 -17.09 9.37 -5.83
CA LYS A 29 -16.36 9.76 -4.61
C LYS A 29 -17.03 10.98 -3.95
N PHE A 30 -17.38 11.99 -4.73
CA PHE A 30 -18.06 13.20 -4.25
C PHE A 30 -19.47 12.88 -3.71
N ASN A 31 -20.26 12.10 -4.45
CA ASN A 31 -21.60 11.70 -4.03
C ASN A 31 -21.56 10.88 -2.73
N LEU A 32 -20.62 9.95 -2.59
CA LEU A 32 -20.44 9.17 -1.36
C LEU A 32 -20.09 10.07 -0.18
N LEU A 33 -19.18 11.04 -0.36
CA LEU A 33 -18.82 11.99 0.69
C LEU A 33 -20.05 12.78 1.19
N LEU A 34 -20.89 13.26 0.28
CA LEU A 34 -22.13 13.96 0.64
C LEU A 34 -23.09 13.05 1.42
N GLN A 35 -23.23 11.80 1.01
CA GLN A 35 -24.06 10.83 1.74
C GLN A 35 -23.52 10.55 3.15
N MET A 36 -22.20 10.40 3.31
CA MET A 36 -21.56 10.24 4.61
C MET A 36 -21.75 11.47 5.51
N LEU A 37 -21.69 12.68 4.94
CA LEU A 37 -21.96 13.93 5.66
C LEU A 37 -23.42 14.00 6.14
N HIS A 38 -24.39 13.63 5.30
CA HIS A 38 -25.79 13.54 5.71
C HIS A 38 -26.01 12.49 6.82
N LYS A 39 -25.37 11.31 6.72
CA LYS A 39 -25.43 10.28 7.76
C LYS A 39 -24.85 10.80 9.08
N LEU A 40 -23.73 11.52 9.04
CA LEU A 40 -23.12 12.15 10.22
C LEU A 40 -24.07 13.14 10.90
N TYR A 41 -24.72 14.01 10.13
CA TYR A 41 -25.72 14.95 10.69
C TYR A 41 -26.97 14.24 11.21
N ALA A 42 -27.42 13.16 10.56
CA ALA A 42 -28.52 12.36 11.06
C ALA A 42 -28.18 11.74 12.42
N LEU A 43 -26.97 11.19 12.57
CA LEU A 43 -26.47 10.62 13.82
C LEU A 43 -26.36 11.68 14.92
N ALA A 44 -25.72 12.82 14.65
CA ALA A 44 -25.55 13.90 15.63
C ALA A 44 -26.87 14.50 16.13
N ASN A 45 -27.92 14.47 15.30
CA ASN A 45 -29.26 14.93 15.66
C ASN A 45 -30.16 13.82 16.22
N GLY A 46 -29.64 12.61 16.49
CA GLY A 46 -30.41 11.47 17.02
C GLY A 46 -31.45 10.92 16.04
N LYS A 47 -31.34 11.20 14.75
CA LYS A 47 -32.20 10.67 13.68
C LYS A 47 -31.70 9.32 13.14
N CYS A 48 -30.53 8.87 13.59
CA CYS A 48 -29.92 7.58 13.27
C CYS A 48 -29.35 6.98 14.55
N CYS A 49 -29.41 5.65 14.68
CA CYS A 49 -28.77 4.93 15.78
C CYS A 49 -27.26 4.81 15.54
N GLU A 50 -26.51 4.62 16.61
CA GLU A 50 -25.09 4.26 16.52
C GLU A 50 -24.93 2.84 15.96
N ASP A 51 -23.99 2.67 15.05
CA ASP A 51 -23.62 1.36 14.52
C ASP A 51 -22.73 0.66 15.56
N ASN A 52 -23.12 -0.54 16.01
CA ASN A 52 -22.32 -1.34 16.96
C ASN A 52 -21.20 -2.09 16.21
N PRO A 53 -19.91 -1.76 16.39
CA PRO A 53 -18.84 -2.43 15.68
C PRO A 53 -18.74 -3.93 16.00
N ASP A 54 -19.22 -4.38 17.17
CA ASP A 54 -19.16 -5.79 17.55
C ASP A 54 -20.27 -6.64 16.91
N ALA A 55 -21.23 -6.01 16.23
CA ALA A 55 -22.30 -6.74 15.56
C ALA A 55 -21.77 -7.41 14.28
N ASN A 56 -22.01 -8.71 14.14
CA ASN A 56 -21.55 -9.51 12.99
C ASN A 56 -21.95 -8.95 11.62
N THR A 57 -23.00 -8.13 11.54
CA THR A 57 -23.44 -7.46 10.31
C THR A 57 -22.38 -6.49 9.76
N PHE A 58 -21.49 -5.97 10.61
CA PHE A 58 -20.41 -5.04 10.24
C PHE A 58 -19.03 -5.70 10.19
N HIS A 59 -18.96 -7.02 10.36
CA HIS A 59 -17.71 -7.75 10.28
C HIS A 59 -17.50 -8.37 8.89
N GLU A 60 -16.26 -8.33 8.44
CA GLU A 60 -15.76 -9.14 7.34
C GLU A 60 -14.66 -10.09 7.82
N ILE A 61 -14.43 -11.17 7.08
CA ILE A 61 -13.41 -12.18 7.42
C ILE A 61 -12.22 -12.03 6.46
N LEU A 62 -11.07 -11.62 6.99
CA LEU A 62 -9.83 -11.63 6.23
C LEU A 62 -9.31 -13.06 6.08
N LEU A 63 -9.33 -13.58 4.85
CA LEU A 63 -8.83 -14.91 4.54
C LEU A 63 -7.30 -14.97 4.56
N PRO A 64 -6.68 -16.09 4.98
CA PRO A 64 -5.22 -16.24 5.01
C PRO A 64 -4.54 -16.00 3.66
N GLY A 65 -5.17 -16.45 2.56
CA GLY A 65 -4.66 -16.20 1.21
C GLY A 65 -4.60 -14.71 0.86
N HIS A 66 -5.63 -13.94 1.23
CA HIS A 66 -5.62 -12.49 1.03
C HIS A 66 -4.55 -11.80 1.87
N LEU A 67 -4.35 -12.23 3.12
CA LEU A 67 -3.28 -11.71 3.98
C LEU A 67 -1.90 -11.95 3.35
N LEU A 68 -1.64 -13.18 2.87
CA LEU A 68 -0.38 -13.52 2.19
C LEU A 68 -0.19 -12.70 0.91
N CYS A 69 -1.24 -12.52 0.09
CA CYS A 69 -1.17 -11.68 -1.10
C CYS A 69 -0.84 -10.22 -0.75
N LYS A 70 -1.50 -9.64 0.27
CA LYS A 70 -1.21 -8.29 0.76
C LYS A 70 0.24 -8.15 1.23
N PHE A 71 0.72 -9.12 2.01
CA PHE A 71 2.09 -9.13 2.52
C PHE A 71 3.14 -9.24 1.40
N MET A 72 2.98 -10.20 0.49
CA MET A 72 3.89 -10.39 -0.63
C MET A 72 3.90 -9.18 -1.57
N LYS A 73 2.72 -8.59 -1.83
CA LYS A 73 2.60 -7.34 -2.59
C LYS A 73 3.47 -6.24 -1.98
N GLU A 74 3.34 -6.00 -0.67
CA GLU A 74 4.16 -4.99 0.03
C GLU A 74 5.66 -5.29 -0.10
N LYS A 75 6.10 -6.55 0.03
CA LYS A 75 7.53 -6.90 -0.11
C LYS A 75 8.06 -6.73 -1.53
N LEU A 76 7.24 -6.95 -2.54
CA LEU A 76 7.62 -6.66 -3.92
C LEU A 76 7.70 -5.15 -4.19
N GLU A 77 6.78 -4.36 -3.61
CA GLU A 77 6.86 -2.90 -3.64
C GLU A 77 8.12 -2.38 -2.94
N ASP A 78 8.50 -2.98 -1.80
CA ASP A 78 9.76 -2.70 -1.10
C ASP A 78 10.98 -2.95 -2.01
N CYS A 79 10.99 -4.08 -2.75
CA CYS A 79 12.04 -4.40 -3.73
C CYS A 79 12.14 -3.35 -4.83
N LEU A 80 11.00 -2.93 -5.41
CA LEU A 80 10.95 -1.91 -6.47
C LEU A 80 11.43 -0.54 -5.95
N ALA A 81 11.00 -0.15 -4.75
CA ALA A 81 11.45 1.09 -4.13
C ALA A 81 12.96 1.08 -3.88
N ARG A 82 13.51 -0.05 -3.41
CA ARG A 82 14.96 -0.24 -3.23
C ARG A 82 15.72 -0.19 -4.55
N PHE A 83 15.16 -0.78 -5.60
CA PHE A 83 15.74 -0.74 -6.94
C PHE A 83 15.86 0.70 -7.43
N ALA A 84 14.76 1.45 -7.40
CA ALA A 84 14.75 2.85 -7.81
C ALA A 84 15.70 3.71 -6.95
N ALA A 85 15.76 3.48 -5.64
CA ALA A 85 16.69 4.19 -4.75
C ALA A 85 18.16 3.87 -5.07
N GLN A 86 18.49 2.61 -5.39
CA GLN A 86 19.84 2.20 -5.78
C GLN A 86 20.28 2.87 -7.07
N VAL A 87 19.43 2.90 -8.10
CA VAL A 87 19.70 3.59 -9.37
C VAL A 87 19.93 5.08 -9.14
N ARG A 88 19.03 5.74 -8.40
CA ARG A 88 19.16 7.19 -8.09
C ARG A 88 20.46 7.50 -7.36
N ARG A 89 20.86 6.66 -6.40
CA ARG A 89 22.12 6.80 -5.68
C ARG A 89 23.32 6.67 -6.62
N GLU A 90 23.36 5.64 -7.45
CA GLU A 90 24.46 5.44 -8.40
C GLU A 90 24.52 6.56 -9.45
N MET A 91 23.39 7.08 -9.90
CA MET A 91 23.34 8.24 -10.80
C MET A 91 23.93 9.51 -10.16
N THR A 92 23.77 9.65 -8.84
CA THR A 92 24.31 10.80 -8.10
C THR A 92 25.81 10.65 -7.82
N GLU A 93 26.24 9.44 -7.44
CA GLU A 93 27.63 9.19 -7.01
C GLU A 93 28.58 8.87 -8.19
N ARG A 94 28.09 8.17 -9.21
CA ARG A 94 28.87 7.58 -10.33
C ARG A 94 28.04 7.52 -11.63
N PRO A 95 27.60 8.67 -12.17
CA PRO A 95 26.72 8.73 -13.35
C PRO A 95 27.30 7.99 -14.58
N GLU A 96 28.62 7.95 -14.73
CA GLU A 96 29.32 7.27 -15.82
C GLU A 96 29.14 5.75 -15.83
N THR A 97 28.70 5.17 -14.70
CA THR A 97 28.50 3.72 -14.56
C THR A 97 27.06 3.29 -14.78
N VAL A 98 26.13 4.24 -14.91
CA VAL A 98 24.70 3.99 -15.06
C VAL A 98 24.34 3.85 -16.53
N ASP A 99 23.95 2.64 -16.92
CA ASP A 99 23.39 2.37 -18.25
C ASP A 99 22.09 1.56 -18.11
N LEU A 100 20.95 2.27 -18.18
CA LEU A 100 19.63 1.68 -18.03
C LEU A 100 19.23 0.77 -19.20
N LEU A 101 19.93 0.84 -20.32
CA LEU A 101 19.69 -0.02 -21.49
C LEU A 101 20.52 -1.31 -21.44
N SER A 102 21.52 -1.38 -20.56
CA SER A 102 22.36 -2.55 -20.38
C SER A 102 21.72 -3.58 -19.46
N GLU A 103 21.52 -4.80 -19.98
CA GLU A 103 21.02 -5.93 -19.18
C GLU A 103 21.95 -6.23 -18.00
N ASN A 104 23.27 -6.13 -18.20
CA ASN A 104 24.26 -6.40 -17.15
C ASN A 104 24.14 -5.42 -15.98
N TYR A 105 23.90 -4.13 -16.30
CA TYR A 105 23.68 -3.11 -15.27
C TYR A 105 22.37 -3.38 -14.52
N MET A 106 21.28 -3.59 -15.25
CA MET A 106 19.96 -3.84 -14.67
C MET A 106 19.96 -5.07 -13.76
N ARG A 107 20.60 -6.17 -14.19
CA ARG A 107 20.76 -7.38 -13.37
C ARG A 107 21.55 -7.11 -12.10
N LYS A 108 22.69 -6.42 -12.21
CA LYS A 108 23.54 -6.07 -11.05
C LYS A 108 22.80 -5.21 -10.01
N VAL A 109 21.98 -4.26 -10.46
CA VAL A 109 21.17 -3.43 -9.56
C VAL A 109 20.04 -4.26 -8.94
N ALA A 110 19.37 -5.09 -9.74
CA ALA A 110 18.33 -5.99 -9.27
C ALA A 110 18.84 -6.93 -8.18
N ASP A 111 19.98 -7.59 -8.38
CA ASP A 111 20.56 -8.52 -7.41
C ASP A 111 20.86 -7.85 -6.05
N LYS A 112 21.15 -6.54 -6.03
CA LYS A 112 21.35 -5.77 -4.79
C LYS A 112 20.04 -5.29 -4.15
N ALA A 113 19.03 -5.03 -4.97
CA ALA A 113 17.78 -4.42 -4.54
C ALA A 113 16.74 -5.45 -4.10
N MET A 114 16.71 -6.61 -4.75
CA MET A 114 15.75 -7.68 -4.50
C MET A 114 15.95 -8.29 -3.12
N LEU A 115 14.84 -8.38 -2.39
CA LEU A 115 14.73 -9.10 -1.13
C LEU A 115 14.34 -10.55 -1.40
N ASP A 116 14.76 -11.45 -0.51
CA ASP A 116 14.22 -12.81 -0.49
C ASP A 116 12.82 -12.80 0.12
N VAL A 117 11.82 -12.51 -0.73
CA VAL A 117 10.40 -12.49 -0.34
C VAL A 117 9.94 -13.86 0.15
N GLY A 118 10.54 -14.94 -0.37
CA GLY A 118 10.26 -16.31 0.06
C GLY A 118 10.65 -16.51 1.52
N ALA A 119 11.90 -16.20 1.86
CA ALA A 119 12.40 -16.30 3.23
C ALA A 119 11.63 -15.39 4.20
N MET A 120 11.22 -14.18 3.77
CA MET A 120 10.38 -13.30 4.59
C MET A 120 8.99 -13.87 4.84
N THR A 121 8.40 -14.50 3.83
CA THR A 121 7.11 -15.18 3.97
C THR A 121 7.23 -16.40 4.87
N GLU A 122 8.29 -17.20 4.72
CA GLU A 122 8.57 -18.33 5.61
C GLU A 122 8.75 -17.88 7.07
N TYR A 123 9.46 -16.77 7.29
CA TYR A 123 9.58 -16.17 8.62
C TYR A 123 8.21 -15.76 9.21
N MET A 124 7.37 -15.09 8.42
CA MET A 124 6.03 -14.70 8.85
C MET A 124 5.17 -15.93 9.19
N LEU A 125 5.23 -16.98 8.36
CA LEU A 125 4.47 -18.21 8.57
C LEU A 125 4.96 -19.02 9.79
N SER A 126 6.28 -19.09 9.99
CA SER A 126 6.88 -19.88 11.07
C SER A 126 6.76 -19.21 12.45
N THR A 127 6.73 -17.88 12.50
CA THR A 127 6.71 -17.13 13.77
C THR A 127 5.37 -16.46 14.07
N GLY A 128 4.50 -16.33 13.07
CA GLY A 128 3.24 -15.60 13.17
C GLY A 128 3.41 -14.09 13.31
N ASN A 129 4.63 -13.56 13.13
CA ASN A 129 4.93 -12.13 13.24
C ASN A 129 4.86 -11.44 11.88
N LEU A 130 4.06 -10.39 11.81
CA LEU A 130 3.90 -9.56 10.62
C LEU A 130 4.89 -8.38 10.64
N VAL A 131 5.93 -8.47 9.81
CA VAL A 131 6.87 -7.36 9.61
C VAL A 131 6.43 -6.55 8.40
N SER A 132 5.60 -5.53 8.63
CA SER A 132 5.03 -4.66 7.59
C SER A 132 5.29 -3.19 7.87
N ARG A 133 5.52 -2.39 6.82
CA ARG A 133 5.73 -0.93 6.96
C ARG A 133 4.39 -0.20 7.07
N SER A 134 3.38 -0.66 6.34
CA SER A 134 2.02 -0.11 6.37
C SER A 134 1.15 -0.69 7.49
N GLY A 135 1.53 -1.83 8.05
CA GLY A 135 0.70 -2.60 8.99
C GLY A 135 -0.46 -3.36 8.31
N LEU A 136 -0.59 -3.26 6.98
CA LEU A 136 -1.65 -3.89 6.16
C LEU A 136 -3.09 -3.61 6.64
N ASP A 137 -3.30 -2.47 7.32
CA ASP A 137 -4.58 -2.08 7.93
C ASP A 137 -5.06 -3.03 9.05
N LEU A 138 -4.10 -3.65 9.75
CA LEU A 138 -4.36 -4.58 10.84
C LEU A 138 -3.97 -3.95 12.18
N SER A 139 -4.80 -4.19 13.20
CA SER A 139 -4.59 -3.69 14.56
C SER A 139 -3.54 -4.45 15.36
N GLN A 140 -3.16 -5.66 14.93
CA GLN A 140 -2.18 -6.51 15.58
C GLN A 140 -0.98 -6.81 14.66
N THR A 141 0.18 -7.09 15.25
CA THR A 141 1.43 -7.38 14.53
C THR A 141 1.94 -8.80 14.71
N SER A 142 1.29 -9.62 15.53
CA SER A 142 1.68 -11.00 15.82
C SER A 142 0.48 -11.93 15.98
N GLY A 143 0.71 -13.24 16.04
CA GLY A 143 -0.34 -14.25 16.22
C GLY A 143 -1.11 -14.60 14.95
N PHE A 144 -0.51 -14.40 13.77
CA PHE A 144 -1.16 -14.65 12.49
C PHE A 144 -1.08 -16.10 12.00
N THR A 145 -0.23 -16.94 12.62
CA THR A 145 -0.14 -18.37 12.34
C THR A 145 -0.17 -19.17 13.64
N VAL A 146 -0.63 -20.42 13.54
CA VAL A 146 -0.80 -21.40 14.63
C VAL A 146 -0.27 -22.77 14.22
#